data_AF-A0A4Q2DBE5-F1
#
_entry.id   AF-A0A4Q2DBE5-F1
#
_cell.length_a   1.000
_cell.length_b   1.000
_cell.length_c   1.000
_cell.angle_alpha   90.00
_cell.angle_beta   90.00
_cell.angle_gamma   90.00
#
_symmetry.space_group_name_H-M   'P 1'
#
loop_
_entity.id
_entity.type
_entity.pdbx_description
1 polymer ?
#
loop_
_entity_poly.entity_id
_entity_poly.type
_entity_poly.pdbx_seq_one_letter_code
_entity_poly.pdbx_strand_id
1 'polypeptide(L)'
;MKVDQEFLPLEEKDIRSMVEAEPGQEEETERFVTETICVEWGKSRARAQRYQEEIQLVQEEMDRTLRFFVWKAADWRSKGIAPRTKPISTEYAEGLKAYAERQAALCKSLSNSFKSQWTGVPGLVKSAKEEMEQPELFYQRKQRDYERRNKKANKIFTSGSNSVSSLSTVPET
;
A
#
# COMPACT_ATOMS: atom_id res chain seq x y z
N MET A 1 66.47 -8.62 42.87
CA MET A 1 65.39 -8.66 41.86
C MET A 1 64.22 -7.87 42.42
N LYS A 2 63.92 -6.71 41.83
CA LYS A 2 62.74 -5.91 42.16
C LYS A 2 61.56 -6.60 41.51
N VAL A 3 60.56 -6.96 42.30
CA VAL A 3 59.26 -7.41 41.77
C VAL A 3 58.40 -6.16 41.71
N ASP A 4 57.89 -5.89 40.52
CA ASP A 4 57.19 -4.68 40.14
C ASP A 4 55.97 -4.42 41.03
N GLN A 5 55.93 -3.22 41.59
CA GLN A 5 54.95 -2.75 42.54
C GLN A 5 53.88 -1.92 41.81
N GLU A 6 53.32 -2.46 40.72
CA GLU A 6 52.44 -1.71 39.80
C GLU A 6 50.96 -2.12 39.81
N PHE A 7 50.54 -3.03 40.69
CA PHE A 7 49.10 -3.34 40.84
C PHE A 7 48.69 -3.34 42.31
N LEU A 8 48.42 -2.15 42.85
CA LEU A 8 47.63 -2.00 44.06
C LEU A 8 46.15 -2.23 43.73
N PRO A 9 45.35 -2.82 44.63
CA PRO A 9 43.90 -2.97 44.42
C PRO A 9 43.26 -1.59 44.26
N LEU A 10 42.39 -1.43 43.24
CA LEU A 10 41.63 -0.20 43.03
C LEU A 10 40.84 0.13 44.30
N GLU A 11 41.07 1.30 44.89
CA GLU A 11 40.27 1.76 46.02
C GLU A 11 38.97 2.42 45.52
N GLU A 12 37.92 2.43 46.34
CA GLU A 12 36.62 3.06 46.01
C GLU A 12 36.76 4.55 45.61
N LYS A 13 37.80 5.23 46.11
CA LYS A 13 38.15 6.61 45.76
C LYS A 13 38.75 6.77 44.36
N ASP A 14 39.29 5.69 43.79
CA ASP A 14 39.87 5.65 42.44
C ASP A 14 38.80 5.30 41.38
N ILE A 15 37.64 4.82 41.83
CA ILE A 15 36.44 4.73 40.99
C ILE A 15 35.95 6.17 40.79
N ARG A 16 36.35 6.78 39.67
CA ARG A 16 35.67 7.98 39.19
C ARG A 16 34.19 7.61 39.01
N SER A 17 33.35 8.06 39.95
CA SER A 17 31.89 8.04 39.82
C SER A 17 31.55 8.62 38.46
N MET A 18 31.13 7.75 37.54
CA MET A 18 30.73 8.09 36.19
C MET A 18 29.23 8.41 36.15
N VAL A 19 28.74 9.14 37.15
CA VAL A 19 27.33 9.51 37.29
C VAL A 19 27.23 10.94 37.81
N GLU A 20 27.85 11.87 37.09
CA GLU A 20 27.14 13.10 36.77
C GLU A 20 27.14 13.16 35.25
N ALA A 21 26.05 12.68 34.64
CA ALA A 21 25.73 13.11 33.30
C ALA A 21 25.62 14.64 33.39
N GLU A 22 26.53 15.35 32.72
CA GLU A 22 26.50 16.81 32.66
C GLU A 22 25.06 17.22 32.30
N PRO A 23 24.35 18.01 33.14
CA PRO A 23 22.92 18.29 32.97
C PRO A 23 22.59 18.95 31.62
N GLY A 24 23.61 19.46 30.90
CA GLY A 24 23.46 19.96 29.54
C GLY A 24 23.40 18.89 28.44
N GLN A 25 23.97 17.69 28.63
CA GLN A 25 23.98 16.66 27.58
C GLN A 25 22.61 15.97 27.43
N GLU A 26 21.92 15.71 28.54
CA GLU A 26 20.58 15.12 28.51
C GLU A 26 19.58 16.09 27.87
N GLU A 27 19.62 17.38 28.24
CA GLU A 27 18.76 18.41 27.61
C GLU A 27 19.06 18.61 26.12
N GLU A 28 20.32 18.58 25.69
CA GLU A 28 20.71 18.70 24.28
C GLU A 28 20.24 17.47 23.47
N THR A 29 20.33 16.27 24.05
CA THR A 29 19.81 15.05 23.41
C THR A 29 18.28 15.05 23.30
N GLU A 30 17.56 15.53 24.32
CA GLU A 30 16.09 15.63 24.30
C GLU A 30 15.62 16.66 23.26
N ARG A 31 16.30 17.81 23.15
CA ARG A 31 16.04 18.82 22.11
C ARG A 31 16.29 18.26 20.71
N PHE A 32 17.38 17.52 20.50
CA PHE A 32 17.66 16.89 19.21
C PHE A 32 16.61 15.83 18.84
N VAL A 33 16.18 15.00 19.81
CA VAL A 33 15.15 13.98 19.61
C VAL A 33 13.81 14.63 19.27
N THR A 34 13.40 15.66 20.01
CA THR A 34 12.15 16.39 19.75
C THR A 34 12.15 17.09 18.40
N GLU A 35 13.26 17.73 18.01
CA GLU A 35 13.42 18.32 16.67
C GLU A 35 13.32 17.26 15.57
N THR A 36 14.02 16.13 15.74
CA THR A 36 13.98 15.02 14.78
C THR A 36 12.57 14.45 14.63
N ILE A 37 11.84 14.26 15.74
CA ILE A 37 10.45 13.79 15.72
C ILE A 37 9.54 14.79 15.01
N CYS A 38 9.69 16.10 15.27
CA CYS A 38 8.92 17.14 14.59
C CYS A 38 9.15 17.13 13.07
N VAL A 39 10.41 16.99 12.64
CA VAL A 39 10.78 16.91 11.23
C VAL A 39 10.18 15.66 10.58
N GLU A 40 10.30 14.49 11.21
CA GLU A 40 9.75 13.24 10.67
C GLU A 40 8.22 13.23 10.66
N TRP A 41 7.57 13.83 11.66
CA TRP A 41 6.13 14.04 11.67
C TRP A 41 5.70 14.97 10.53
N GLY A 42 6.40 16.10 10.35
CA GLY A 42 6.15 17.05 9.25
C GLY A 42 6.27 16.39 7.88
N LYS A 43 7.33 15.61 7.65
CA LYS A 43 7.51 14.82 6.41
C LYS A 43 6.38 13.81 6.21
N SER A 44 6.01 13.08 7.26
CA SER A 44 4.96 12.06 7.20
C SER A 44 3.59 12.67 6.91
N ARG A 45 3.29 13.82 7.54
CA ARG A 45 2.07 14.59 7.30
C ARG A 45 2.00 15.12 5.87
N ALA A 46 3.09 15.68 5.35
CA ALA A 46 3.16 16.15 3.96
C ALA A 46 2.94 15.02 2.95
N ARG A 47 3.51 13.83 3.18
CA ARG A 47 3.24 12.64 2.35
C ARG A 47 1.77 12.21 2.42
N ALA A 48 1.19 12.20 3.62
CA ALA A 48 -0.22 11.84 3.79
C ALA A 48 -1.16 12.81 3.05
N GLN A 49 -0.89 14.12 3.09
CA GLN A 49 -1.66 15.12 2.35
C GLN A 49 -1.54 14.91 0.84
N ARG A 50 -0.32 14.70 0.32
CA ARG A 50 -0.12 14.40 -1.10
C ARG A 50 -0.87 13.13 -1.53
N TYR A 51 -0.78 12.06 -0.75
CA TYR A 51 -1.51 10.82 -1.06
C TYR A 51 -3.03 11.02 -1.05
N GLN A 52 -3.55 11.89 -0.20
CA GLN A 52 -4.97 12.24 -0.22
C GLN A 52 -5.38 12.91 -1.52
N GLU A 53 -4.55 13.81 -2.06
CA GLU A 53 -4.76 14.44 -3.38
C GLU A 53 -4.67 13.41 -4.51
N GLU A 54 -3.65 12.54 -4.48
CA GLU A 54 -3.47 11.48 -5.48
C GLU A 54 -4.68 10.54 -5.55
N ILE A 55 -5.27 10.16 -4.40
CA ILE A 55 -6.50 9.34 -4.37
C ILE A 55 -7.64 10.05 -5.10
N GLN A 56 -7.80 11.37 -4.90
CA GLN A 56 -8.86 12.15 -5.57
C GLN A 56 -8.61 12.22 -7.08
N LEU A 57 -7.36 12.47 -7.49
CA LEU A 57 -6.98 12.51 -8.90
C LEU A 57 -7.23 11.18 -9.61
N VAL A 58 -6.81 10.06 -9.00
CA VAL A 58 -7.02 8.72 -9.58
C VAL A 58 -8.50 8.41 -9.73
N GLN A 59 -9.34 8.77 -8.74
CA GLN A 59 -10.79 8.59 -8.85
C GLN A 59 -11.38 9.38 -10.03
N GLU A 60 -10.98 10.64 -10.19
CA GLU A 60 -11.43 11.46 -11.31
C GLU A 60 -10.93 10.92 -12.65
N GLU A 61 -9.69 10.45 -12.73
CA GLU A 61 -9.13 9.83 -13.95
C GLU A 61 -9.88 8.55 -14.33
N MET A 62 -10.24 7.72 -13.36
CA MET A 62 -11.08 6.53 -13.57
C MET A 62 -12.44 6.92 -14.16
N ASP A 63 -13.12 7.89 -13.55
CA ASP A 63 -14.43 8.36 -14.03
C ASP A 63 -14.34 9.00 -15.42
N ARG A 64 -13.32 9.84 -15.66
CA ARG A 64 -13.04 10.45 -16.95
C ARG A 64 -12.77 9.41 -18.03
N THR A 65 -12.06 8.33 -17.69
CA THR A 65 -11.80 7.21 -18.60
C THR A 65 -13.10 6.53 -19.02
N LEU A 66 -14.01 6.26 -18.07
CA LEU A 66 -15.32 5.68 -18.38
C LEU A 66 -16.16 6.61 -19.27
N ARG A 67 -16.23 7.90 -18.92
CA ARG A 67 -16.93 8.94 -19.70
C ARG A 67 -16.37 9.07 -21.11
N PHE A 68 -15.05 9.01 -21.25
CA PHE A 68 -14.37 9.04 -22.54
C PHE A 68 -14.82 7.88 -23.43
N PHE A 69 -14.88 6.65 -22.92
CA PHE A 69 -15.33 5.51 -23.73
C PHE A 69 -16.80 5.60 -24.13
N VAL A 70 -17.68 6.11 -23.26
CA VAL A 70 -19.09 6.37 -23.59
C VAL A 70 -19.19 7.39 -24.72
N TRP A 71 -18.53 8.53 -24.56
CA TRP A 71 -18.48 9.56 -25.61
C TRP A 71 -17.88 9.01 -26.90
N LYS A 72 -16.79 8.25 -26.82
CA LYS A 72 -16.09 7.71 -28.00
C LYS A 72 -16.93 6.69 -28.75
N ALA A 73 -17.69 5.86 -28.04
CA ALA A 73 -18.65 4.96 -28.67
C ALA A 73 -19.75 5.73 -29.41
N ALA A 74 -20.25 6.83 -28.86
CA ALA A 74 -21.20 7.70 -29.53
C ALA A 74 -20.58 8.40 -30.76
N ASP A 75 -19.35 8.92 -30.64
CA ASP A 75 -18.58 9.52 -31.75
C ASP A 75 -18.43 8.53 -32.93
N TRP A 76 -18.11 7.26 -32.65
CA TRP A 76 -18.05 6.23 -33.68
C TRP A 76 -19.40 6.02 -34.39
N ARG A 77 -20.51 5.90 -33.64
CA ARG A 77 -21.85 5.74 -34.26
C ARG A 77 -22.23 6.94 -35.12
N SER A 78 -22.00 8.15 -34.63
CA SER A 78 -22.22 9.38 -35.39
C SER A 78 -21.42 9.40 -36.69
N LYS A 79 -20.17 8.94 -36.67
CA LYS A 79 -19.34 8.81 -37.87
C LYS A 79 -19.84 7.78 -38.87
N GLY A 80 -20.51 6.72 -38.42
CA GLY A 80 -21.10 5.69 -39.28
C GLY A 80 -22.25 6.22 -40.14
N ILE A 81 -23.02 7.19 -39.64
CA ILE A 81 -24.18 7.79 -40.32
C ILE A 81 -23.92 9.19 -40.87
N ALA A 82 -22.72 9.74 -40.65
CA ALA A 82 -22.39 11.09 -41.04
C ALA A 82 -22.51 11.27 -42.57
N PRO A 83 -23.13 12.37 -43.05
CA PRO A 83 -23.23 12.65 -44.46
C PRO A 83 -21.84 12.79 -45.09
N ARG A 84 -21.74 12.35 -46.34
CA ARG A 84 -20.47 12.36 -47.09
C ARG A 84 -20.50 13.46 -48.14
N THR A 85 -19.36 14.14 -48.29
CA THR A 85 -19.17 15.18 -49.30
C THR A 85 -19.09 14.61 -50.72
N LYS A 86 -18.67 13.35 -50.86
CA LYS A 86 -18.62 12.63 -52.13
C LYS A 86 -19.60 11.46 -52.10
N PRO A 87 -20.29 11.17 -53.22
CA PRO A 87 -21.08 9.96 -53.33
C PRO A 87 -20.18 8.74 -53.18
N ILE A 88 -20.65 7.76 -52.40
CA ILE A 88 -20.00 6.48 -52.19
C ILE A 88 -20.99 5.38 -52.56
N SER A 89 -20.47 4.19 -52.89
CA SER A 89 -21.34 3.04 -53.16
C SER A 89 -22.09 2.63 -51.89
N THR A 90 -23.23 1.96 -52.09
CA THR A 90 -24.08 1.42 -51.03
C THR A 90 -23.32 0.43 -50.14
N GLU A 91 -22.52 -0.44 -50.74
CA GLU A 91 -21.74 -1.47 -50.03
C GLU A 91 -20.65 -0.81 -49.16
N TYR A 92 -20.02 0.26 -49.68
CA TYR A 92 -19.02 0.99 -48.91
C TYR A 92 -19.64 1.74 -47.73
N ALA A 93 -20.82 2.34 -47.92
CA ALA A 93 -21.55 3.00 -46.83
C ALA A 93 -21.95 2.01 -45.73
N GLU A 94 -22.42 0.82 -46.11
CA GLU A 94 -22.74 -0.26 -45.18
C GLU A 94 -21.49 -0.73 -44.42
N GLY A 95 -20.37 -0.93 -45.12
CA GLY A 95 -19.08 -1.29 -44.51
C GLY A 95 -18.60 -0.27 -43.48
N LEU A 96 -18.72 1.03 -43.78
CA LEU A 96 -18.40 2.10 -42.83
C LEU A 96 -19.28 2.07 -41.58
N LYS A 97 -20.59 1.85 -41.76
CA LYS A 97 -21.53 1.72 -40.64
C LYS A 97 -21.21 0.50 -39.78
N ALA A 98 -20.96 -0.65 -40.39
CA ALA A 98 -20.59 -1.88 -39.69
C ALA A 98 -19.27 -1.72 -38.92
N TYR A 99 -18.27 -1.08 -39.54
CA TYR A 99 -17.00 -0.79 -38.87
C TYR A 99 -17.18 0.17 -37.69
N ALA A 100 -17.94 1.25 -37.88
CA ALA A 100 -18.27 2.20 -36.81
C ALA A 100 -18.96 1.52 -35.62
N GLU A 101 -19.94 0.65 -35.86
CA GLU A 101 -20.60 -0.10 -34.79
C GLU A 101 -19.65 -1.07 -34.09
N ARG A 102 -18.76 -1.74 -34.83
CA ARG A 102 -17.70 -2.59 -34.23
C ARG A 102 -16.81 -1.78 -33.29
N GLN A 103 -16.37 -0.59 -33.70
CA GLN A 103 -15.55 0.30 -32.86
C GLN A 103 -16.31 0.79 -31.63
N ALA A 104 -17.60 1.14 -31.78
CA ALA A 104 -18.45 1.54 -30.66
C ALA A 104 -18.65 0.40 -29.65
N ALA A 105 -18.83 -0.84 -30.14
CA ALA A 105 -18.91 -2.03 -29.30
C ALA A 105 -17.60 -2.30 -28.55
N LEU A 106 -16.44 -2.10 -29.20
CA LEU A 106 -15.13 -2.21 -28.55
C LEU A 106 -14.96 -1.19 -27.41
N CYS A 107 -15.28 0.09 -27.66
CA CYS A 107 -15.24 1.12 -26.61
C CYS A 107 -16.14 0.77 -25.42
N LYS A 108 -17.35 0.24 -25.68
CA LYS A 108 -18.27 -0.22 -24.62
C LYS A 108 -17.68 -1.39 -23.84
N SER A 109 -17.04 -2.35 -24.52
CA SER A 109 -16.36 -3.48 -23.88
C SER A 109 -15.22 -3.04 -22.96
N LEU A 110 -14.39 -2.10 -23.42
CA LEU A 110 -13.30 -1.52 -22.61
C LEU A 110 -13.85 -0.80 -21.38
N SER A 111 -14.89 0.02 -21.54
CA SER A 111 -15.56 0.69 -20.42
C SER A 111 -16.07 -0.31 -19.37
N ASN A 112 -16.74 -1.39 -19.82
CA ASN A 112 -17.23 -2.43 -18.92
C ASN A 112 -16.09 -3.17 -18.21
N SER A 113 -15.01 -3.48 -18.93
CA SER A 113 -13.82 -4.14 -18.36
C SER A 113 -13.20 -3.29 -17.25
N PHE A 114 -12.97 -1.99 -17.51
CA PHE A 114 -12.44 -1.08 -16.49
C PHE A 114 -13.39 -0.92 -15.31
N LYS A 115 -14.70 -0.76 -15.58
CA LYS A 115 -15.71 -0.70 -14.52
C LYS A 115 -15.66 -1.95 -13.63
N SER A 116 -15.49 -3.14 -14.21
CA SER A 116 -15.36 -4.40 -13.47
C SER A 116 -14.09 -4.44 -12.63
N GLN A 117 -12.95 -4.06 -13.21
CA GLN A 117 -11.66 -4.02 -12.52
C GLN A 117 -11.67 -3.05 -11.34
N TRP A 118 -12.44 -1.96 -11.44
CA TRP A 118 -12.51 -0.89 -10.46
C TRP A 118 -13.61 -1.03 -9.41
N THR A 119 -14.38 -2.11 -9.42
CA THR A 119 -15.50 -2.33 -8.48
C THR A 119 -15.11 -2.24 -6.99
N GLY A 120 -13.91 -2.67 -6.62
CA GLY A 120 -13.44 -2.65 -5.23
C GLY A 120 -12.86 -1.31 -4.77
N VAL A 121 -12.51 -0.41 -5.70
CA VAL A 121 -11.78 0.85 -5.38
C VAL A 121 -12.59 1.78 -4.47
N PRO A 122 -13.90 2.01 -4.68
CA PRO A 122 -14.68 2.86 -3.78
C PRO A 122 -14.69 2.37 -2.33
N GLY A 123 -14.72 1.04 -2.12
CA GLY A 123 -14.65 0.44 -0.79
C GLY A 123 -13.28 0.69 -0.12
N LEU A 124 -12.20 0.52 -0.87
CA LEU A 124 -10.84 0.81 -0.38
C LEU A 124 -10.68 2.28 0.00
N VAL A 125 -11.17 3.21 -0.82
CA VAL A 125 -11.07 4.64 -0.51
C VAL A 125 -11.95 5.01 0.69
N LYS A 126 -13.14 4.42 0.82
CA LYS A 126 -13.98 4.62 2.00
C LYS A 126 -13.26 4.19 3.28
N SER A 127 -12.71 2.97 3.31
CA SER A 127 -11.97 2.48 4.47
C SER A 127 -10.73 3.32 4.79
N ALA A 128 -10.02 3.80 3.77
CA ALA A 128 -8.89 4.72 3.97
C ALA A 128 -9.32 6.04 4.61
N LYS A 129 -10.45 6.62 4.16
CA LYS A 129 -11.00 7.85 4.75
C LYS A 129 -11.43 7.65 6.21
N GLU A 130 -12.09 6.54 6.52
CA GLU A 130 -12.49 6.19 7.89
C GLU A 130 -11.29 6.08 8.84
N GLU A 131 -10.18 5.51 8.38
CA GLU A 131 -8.95 5.39 9.18
C GLU A 131 -8.20 6.72 9.35
N MET A 132 -8.30 7.62 8.37
CA MET A 132 -7.77 8.96 8.51
C MET A 132 -8.57 9.78 9.52
N GLU A 133 -9.89 9.59 9.58
CA GLU A 133 -10.77 10.25 10.55
C GLU A 133 -10.63 9.65 11.95
N GLN A 134 -10.47 8.33 12.05
CA GLN A 134 -10.31 7.59 13.29
C GLN A 134 -9.04 6.73 13.24
N PRO A 135 -7.88 7.27 13.68
CA PRO A 135 -6.60 6.55 13.65
C PRO A 135 -6.61 5.23 14.41
N GLU A 136 -7.45 5.09 15.44
CA GLU A 136 -7.59 3.87 16.22
C GLU A 136 -8.01 2.66 15.36
N LEU A 137 -8.83 2.89 14.32
CA LEU A 137 -9.26 1.83 13.39
C LEU A 137 -8.07 1.22 12.65
N PHE A 138 -7.06 2.03 12.31
CA PHE A 138 -5.83 1.56 11.69
C PHE A 138 -5.10 0.57 12.59
N TYR A 139 -4.92 0.92 13.87
CA TYR A 139 -4.24 0.07 14.85
C TYR A 139 -5.01 -1.22 15.11
N GLN A 140 -6.33 -1.14 15.29
CA GLN A 140 -7.19 -2.32 15.46
C GLN A 140 -7.13 -3.26 14.26
N ARG A 141 -7.12 -2.73 13.02
CA ARG A 141 -6.95 -3.56 11.81
C ARG A 141 -5.57 -4.21 11.77
N LYS A 142 -4.50 -3.46 12.06
CA LYS A 142 -3.13 -4.00 12.11
C LYS A 142 -2.97 -5.10 13.16
N GLN A 143 -3.58 -4.91 14.33
CA GLN A 143 -3.61 -5.90 15.40
C GLN A 143 -4.30 -7.19 14.95
N ARG A 144 -5.49 -7.08 14.34
CA ARG A 144 -6.19 -8.23 13.76
C ARG A 144 -5.37 -8.93 12.66
N ASP A 145 -4.67 -8.18 11.80
CA ASP A 145 -3.81 -8.75 10.77
C ASP A 145 -2.63 -9.51 11.36
N TYR A 146 -2.01 -8.98 12.42
CA TYR A 146 -0.95 -9.64 13.17
C TYR A 146 -1.44 -10.95 13.78
N GLU A 147 -2.58 -10.92 14.48
CA GLU A 147 -3.19 -12.11 15.09
C GLU A 147 -3.55 -13.18 14.05
N ARG A 148 -4.11 -12.78 12.90
CA ARG A 148 -4.40 -13.73 11.79
C ARG A 148 -3.13 -14.39 11.27
N ARG A 149 -2.04 -13.63 11.09
CA ARG A 149 -0.74 -14.16 10.64
C ARG A 149 -0.16 -15.11 11.67
N ASN A 150 -0.19 -14.74 12.95
CA ASN A 150 0.31 -15.57 14.03
C ASN A 150 -0.49 -16.87 14.17
N LYS A 151 -1.83 -16.79 14.10
CA LYS A 151 -2.71 -17.97 14.08
C LYS A 151 -2.43 -18.88 12.88
N LYS A 152 -2.17 -18.31 11.70
CA LYS A 152 -1.79 -19.08 10.51
C LYS A 152 -0.43 -19.78 10.71
N ALA A 153 0.58 -19.09 11.25
CA ALA A 153 1.88 -19.67 11.55
C ALA A 153 1.79 -20.82 12.55
N ASN A 154 1.04 -20.64 13.64
CA ASN A 154 0.80 -21.67 14.64
C ASN A 154 0.04 -22.88 14.06
N LYS A 155 -0.93 -22.66 13.17
CA LYS A 155 -1.64 -23.73 12.46
C LYS A 155 -0.71 -24.54 11.54
N ILE A 156 0.20 -23.88 10.84
CA ILE A 156 1.19 -24.56 9.96
C ILE A 156 2.15 -25.40 10.82
N PHE A 157 2.69 -24.82 11.89
CA PHE A 157 3.59 -25.51 12.82
C PHE A 157 2.96 -26.78 13.42
N THR A 158 1.72 -26.68 13.91
CA THR A 158 0.98 -27.80 14.48
C THR A 158 0.57 -28.86 13.45
N SER A 159 0.33 -28.48 12.19
CA SER A 159 0.07 -29.44 11.11
C SER A 159 1.33 -30.17 10.62
N GLY A 160 2.49 -29.51 10.68
CA GLY A 160 3.78 -30.11 10.31
C GLY A 160 4.30 -31.11 11.34
N SER A 161 4.08 -30.85 12.64
CA SER A 161 4.47 -31.77 13.72
C SER A 161 3.71 -33.10 13.67
N ASN A 162 2.46 -33.11 13.23
CA ASN A 162 1.64 -34.34 13.13
C ASN A 162 2.04 -35.26 11.96
N SER A 163 2.85 -34.78 11.00
CA SER A 163 3.35 -35.58 9.87
C SER A 163 4.60 -36.40 10.22
N VAL A 164 5.40 -35.93 11.19
CA VAL A 164 6.71 -36.52 11.50
C VAL A 164 6.62 -37.63 12.58
N SER A 165 5.50 -37.75 13.30
CA SER A 165 5.33 -38.75 14.37
C SER A 165 4.90 -40.16 13.92
N SER A 166 4.89 -40.47 12.61
CA SER A 166 4.42 -41.78 12.10
C SER A 166 5.51 -42.80 11.72
N LEU A 167 6.81 -42.51 11.91
CA LEU A 167 7.88 -43.48 11.61
C LEU A 167 8.91 -43.56 12.73
N SER A 168 8.59 -44.32 13.78
CA SER A 168 9.56 -45.09 14.57
C SER A 168 8.83 -45.98 15.56
N THR A 169 8.55 -47.23 15.17
CA THR A 169 8.38 -48.33 16.11
C THR A 169 9.33 -49.41 15.66
N VAL A 170 10.51 -49.40 16.29
CA VAL A 170 11.49 -50.48 16.18
C VAL A 170 10.97 -51.65 17.01
N PRO A 171 10.89 -52.89 16.49
CA PRO A 171 10.50 -54.04 17.28
C PRO A 171 11.71 -54.50 18.11
N GLU A 172 11.51 -54.62 19.42
CA GLU A 172 12.42 -55.37 20.29
C GLU A 172 12.08 -56.86 20.28
N THR A 173 13.13 -57.64 20.00
CA THR A 173 13.38 -59.09 20.13
C THR A 173 12.54 -60.08 19.31
#